data_AF-A0A3B1DB15-F1
#
_entry.id   AF-A0A3B1DB15-F1
#
_cell.length_a   1.000
_cell.length_b   1.000
_cell.length_c   1.000
_cell.angle_alpha   90.00
_cell.angle_beta   90.00
_cell.angle_gamma   90.00
#
_symmetry.space_group_name_H-M   'P 1'
#
loop_
_entity.id
_entity.type
_entity.pdbx_description
1 polymer ?
#
loop_
_entity_poly.entity_id
_entity_poly.type
_entity_poly.pdbx_seq_one_letter_code
_entity_poly.pdbx_strand_id
1 'polypeptide(L)'
;MNLSQFFQHWSITENPFKGEEARDDAVFARLGLPGSGGEGAEAAGCAPTSTHSDFEKILGSIARPSTAVVFGEKGSGKTAIRMQIAEHVRQHNLDHPEQAVWIINYDDLNAVLDCLHERSGENDSAESLKSIRLVDHIDALLSRATTSIVSQVLDGPVPESPCPVPTDATRRLRRAGPEVG
;
A
#
# COMPACT_ATOMS: atom_id res chain seq x y z
N MET A 1 6.07 -23.00 -25.88
CA MET A 1 4.98 -23.57 -25.04
C MET A 1 3.77 -22.67 -25.20
N ASN A 2 2.60 -23.20 -25.60
CA ASN A 2 1.40 -22.36 -25.70
C ASN A 2 0.76 -22.19 -24.32
N LEU A 3 -0.06 -21.14 -24.16
CA LEU A 3 -0.68 -20.76 -22.89
C LEU A 3 -1.59 -21.87 -22.33
N SER A 4 -2.30 -22.60 -23.19
CA SER A 4 -3.18 -23.72 -22.83
C SER A 4 -2.41 -24.91 -22.26
N GLN A 5 -1.26 -25.26 -22.85
CA GLN A 5 -0.37 -26.32 -22.38
C GLN A 5 0.27 -25.97 -21.03
N PHE A 6 0.59 -24.68 -20.81
CA PHE A 6 1.07 -24.20 -19.53
C PHE A 6 0.01 -24.33 -18.44
N PHE A 7 -1.23 -23.88 -18.70
CA PHE A 7 -2.30 -24.03 -17.74
C PHE A 7 -2.65 -25.49 -17.44
N GLN A 8 -2.66 -26.34 -18.45
CA GLN A 8 -2.91 -27.77 -18.26
C GLN A 8 -1.80 -28.45 -17.44
N HIS A 9 -0.53 -28.11 -17.69
CA HIS A 9 0.60 -28.67 -16.96
C HIS A 9 0.58 -28.29 -15.47
N TRP A 10 0.25 -27.03 -15.18
CA TRP A 10 0.20 -26.51 -13.81
C TRP A 10 -1.18 -26.63 -13.15
N SER A 11 -2.14 -27.31 -13.79
CA SER A 11 -3.54 -27.41 -13.33
C SER A 11 -4.19 -26.06 -13.00
N ILE A 12 -3.80 -25.00 -13.72
CA ILE A 12 -4.33 -23.65 -13.55
C ILE A 12 -5.72 -23.61 -14.18
N THR A 13 -6.74 -23.48 -13.33
CA THR A 13 -8.17 -23.57 -13.72
C THR A 13 -8.68 -22.29 -14.37
N GLU A 14 -8.05 -21.15 -14.08
CA GLU A 14 -8.47 -19.82 -14.53
C GLU A 14 -7.23 -18.96 -14.82
N ASN A 15 -7.31 -18.12 -15.86
CA ASN A 15 -6.22 -17.23 -16.22
C ASN A 15 -6.22 -16.00 -15.29
N PRO A 16 -5.18 -15.81 -14.45
CA PRO A 16 -5.06 -14.69 -13.51
C PRO A 16 -4.54 -13.39 -14.15
N PHE A 17 -4.50 -13.33 -15.48
CA PHE A 17 -4.06 -12.18 -16.27
C PHE A 17 -5.14 -11.74 -17.27
N LYS A 18 -6.41 -11.96 -16.94
CA LYS A 18 -7.52 -11.49 -17.78
C LYS A 18 -7.80 -10.01 -17.57
N GLY A 19 -7.60 -9.50 -16.35
CA GLY A 19 -7.66 -8.07 -16.09
C GLY A 19 -6.45 -7.34 -16.68
N GLU A 20 -6.66 -6.16 -17.27
CA GLU A 20 -5.56 -5.31 -17.71
C GLU A 20 -4.75 -4.80 -16.50
N GLU A 21 -5.43 -4.59 -15.38
CA GLU A 21 -4.84 -4.20 -14.10
C GLU A 21 -5.11 -5.25 -13.03
N ALA A 22 -4.16 -5.39 -12.09
CA ALA A 22 -4.27 -6.34 -10.99
C ALA A 22 -5.48 -6.06 -10.07
N ARG A 23 -5.96 -4.81 -10.02
CA ARG A 23 -7.14 -4.42 -9.22
C ARG A 23 -8.45 -4.98 -9.79
N ASP A 24 -8.49 -5.20 -11.10
CA ASP A 24 -9.69 -5.64 -11.82
C ASP A 24 -9.70 -7.16 -12.06
N ASP A 25 -8.67 -7.88 -11.58
CA ASP A 25 -8.57 -9.32 -11.78
C ASP A 25 -9.38 -10.09 -10.73
N ALA A 26 -10.33 -10.90 -11.21
CA ALA A 26 -11.21 -11.71 -10.38
C ALA A 26 -10.45 -12.76 -9.53
N VAL A 27 -9.27 -13.21 -9.98
CA VAL A 27 -8.44 -14.14 -9.20
C VAL A 27 -7.87 -13.41 -7.99
N PHE A 28 -7.40 -12.17 -8.14
CA PHE A 28 -6.89 -11.37 -7.02
C PHE A 28 -8.00 -10.99 -6.02
N ALA A 29 -9.23 -10.76 -6.50
CA ALA A 29 -10.40 -10.57 -5.63
C ALA A 29 -10.69 -11.77 -4.75
N ARG A 30 -10.68 -12.96 -5.34
CA ARG A 30 -10.94 -14.19 -4.60
C ARG A 30 -9.81 -14.57 -3.65
N LEU A 31 -8.59 -14.13 -3.92
CA LEU A 31 -7.42 -14.31 -3.05
C LEU A 31 -7.37 -13.31 -1.88
N GLY A 32 -8.35 -12.42 -1.75
CA GLY A 32 -8.48 -11.50 -0.62
C GLY A 32 -7.61 -10.26 -0.72
N LEU A 33 -7.26 -9.79 -1.93
CA LEU A 33 -6.53 -8.53 -2.08
C LEU A 33 -7.48 -7.32 -2.00
N PRO A 34 -7.24 -6.37 -1.08
CA PRO A 34 -8.07 -5.18 -0.95
C PRO A 34 -8.00 -4.33 -2.23
N GLY A 35 -9.15 -3.80 -2.66
CA GLY A 35 -9.28 -2.97 -3.86
C GLY A 35 -9.82 -3.68 -5.11
N SER A 36 -10.16 -4.97 -5.00
CA SER A 36 -10.86 -5.72 -6.04
C SER A 36 -12.27 -6.02 -5.54
N GLY A 37 -13.26 -5.28 -6.04
CA GLY A 37 -14.63 -5.15 -5.49
C GLY A 37 -15.51 -6.39 -5.57
N GLY A 38 -15.00 -7.56 -5.19
CA GLY A 38 -15.78 -8.79 -5.10
C GLY A 38 -16.60 -8.82 -3.81
N GLU A 39 -17.93 -8.78 -3.93
CA GLU A 39 -18.95 -8.91 -2.88
C GLU A 39 -18.98 -10.30 -2.18
N GLY A 40 -17.84 -11.00 -2.09
CA GLY A 40 -17.72 -12.35 -1.51
C GLY A 40 -16.61 -12.51 -0.47
N ALA A 41 -15.90 -11.43 -0.10
CA ALA A 41 -14.73 -11.46 0.78
C ALA A 41 -15.07 -11.57 2.29
N GLU A 42 -16.30 -11.94 2.66
CA GLU A 42 -16.66 -12.14 4.08
C GLU A 42 -16.23 -13.51 4.65
N ALA A 43 -15.67 -14.42 3.85
CA ALA A 43 -15.48 -15.82 4.27
C ALA A 43 -14.04 -16.29 4.55
N ALA A 44 -13.01 -15.45 4.44
CA ALA A 44 -11.65 -15.93 4.71
C ALA A 44 -10.77 -14.85 5.35
N GLY A 45 -10.75 -14.82 6.68
CA GLY A 45 -9.64 -14.24 7.47
C GLY A 45 -8.34 -15.02 7.32
N CYS A 46 -8.01 -15.43 6.10
CA CYS A 46 -6.80 -16.17 5.76
C CYS A 46 -5.93 -15.27 4.90
N ALA A 47 -4.69 -15.05 5.33
CA ALA A 47 -3.68 -14.33 4.58
C ALA A 47 -3.63 -14.80 3.11
N PRO A 48 -3.28 -13.93 2.14
CA PRO A 48 -3.23 -14.32 0.73
C PRO A 48 -2.32 -15.54 0.57
N THR A 49 -2.90 -16.71 0.31
CA THR A 49 -2.20 -18.00 0.35
C THR A 49 -1.22 -18.20 -0.80
N SER A 50 -1.24 -17.27 -1.77
CA SER A 50 -0.35 -17.28 -2.93
C SER A 50 0.32 -15.92 -3.10
N THR A 51 1.58 -15.85 -2.68
CA THR A 51 2.44 -14.68 -2.87
C THR A 51 3.44 -14.92 -4.00
N HIS A 52 4.05 -13.83 -4.49
CA HIS A 52 5.22 -13.94 -5.36
C HIS A 52 6.32 -14.75 -4.66
N SER A 53 7.13 -15.52 -5.41
CA SER A 53 8.19 -16.36 -4.83
C SER A 53 9.23 -15.57 -4.03
N ASP A 54 9.50 -14.33 -4.47
CA ASP A 54 10.39 -13.40 -3.77
C ASP A 54 9.65 -12.44 -2.80
N PHE A 55 8.36 -12.68 -2.53
CA PHE A 55 7.56 -11.76 -1.73
C PHE A 55 8.14 -11.54 -0.33
N GLU A 56 8.59 -12.61 0.35
CA GLU A 56 9.24 -12.48 1.67
C GLU A 56 10.52 -11.64 1.62
N LYS A 57 11.27 -11.69 0.51
CA LYS A 57 12.48 -10.85 0.33
C LYS A 57 12.12 -9.39 0.11
N ILE A 58 10.97 -9.12 -0.52
CA ILE A 58 10.48 -7.76 -0.81
C ILE A 58 9.86 -7.15 0.44
N LEU A 59 8.96 -7.88 1.13
CA LEU A 59 8.27 -7.41 2.33
C LEU A 59 9.23 -7.34 3.53
N GLY A 60 10.10 -8.35 3.68
CA GLY A 60 10.93 -8.48 4.87
C GLY A 60 10.09 -8.65 6.14
N SER A 61 10.53 -8.02 7.23
CA SER A 61 9.78 -7.99 8.50
C SER A 61 9.00 -6.69 8.62
N ILE A 62 7.69 -6.76 8.88
CA ILE A 62 6.86 -5.56 9.08
C ILE A 62 7.32 -4.77 10.31
N ALA A 63 7.68 -5.46 11.39
CA ALA A 63 8.22 -4.84 12.60
C ALA A 63 9.64 -4.25 12.42
N ARG A 64 10.37 -4.68 11.39
CA ARG A 64 11.72 -4.21 11.04
C ARG A 64 11.83 -4.01 9.53
N PRO A 65 11.28 -2.91 9.00
CA PRO A 65 11.20 -2.70 7.56
C PRO A 65 12.59 -2.65 6.94
N SER A 66 12.73 -3.34 5.81
CA SER A 66 13.96 -3.37 4.99
C SER A 66 13.73 -2.67 3.66
N THR A 67 14.79 -2.10 3.09
CA THR A 67 14.73 -1.48 1.76
C THR A 67 14.72 -2.54 0.68
N ALA A 68 13.76 -2.45 -0.25
CA ALA A 68 13.70 -3.29 -1.45
C ALA A 68 13.41 -2.43 -2.69
N VAL A 69 14.04 -2.76 -3.81
CA VAL A 69 13.76 -2.15 -5.12
C VAL A 69 13.35 -3.26 -6.07
N VAL A 70 12.14 -3.15 -6.63
CA VAL A 70 11.53 -4.19 -7.47
C VAL A 70 11.44 -3.72 -8.91
N PHE A 71 12.20 -4.36 -9.79
CA PHE A 71 12.11 -4.17 -11.24
C PHE A 71 11.31 -5.29 -11.88
N GLY A 72 10.64 -5.00 -12.99
CA GLY A 72 9.95 -6.02 -13.78
C GLY A 72 9.27 -5.43 -15.01
N GLU A 73 8.97 -6.27 -16.00
CA GLU A 73 8.29 -5.88 -17.24
C GLU A 73 6.83 -5.47 -17.00
N LYS A 74 6.16 -4.91 -18.02
CA LYS A 74 4.71 -4.66 -17.94
C LYS A 74 3.99 -5.99 -17.69
N GLY A 75 3.09 -6.04 -16.70
CA GLY A 75 2.37 -7.27 -16.35
C GLY A 75 3.10 -8.23 -15.39
N SER A 76 4.33 -7.90 -14.94
CA SER A 76 5.08 -8.72 -13.96
C SER A 76 4.46 -8.81 -12.54
N GLY A 77 3.31 -8.19 -12.30
CA GLY A 77 2.63 -8.26 -11.01
C GLY A 77 3.14 -7.29 -9.94
N LYS A 78 3.94 -6.27 -10.28
CA LYS A 78 4.39 -5.22 -9.31
C LYS A 78 3.23 -4.58 -8.54
N THR A 79 2.13 -4.27 -9.23
CA THR A 79 0.91 -3.74 -8.62
C THR A 79 0.28 -4.75 -7.66
N ALA A 80 0.28 -6.03 -8.01
CA ALA A 80 -0.22 -7.10 -7.14
C ALA A 80 0.64 -7.24 -5.88
N ILE A 81 1.97 -7.17 -6.01
CA ILE A 81 2.90 -7.15 -4.87
C ILE A 81 2.59 -5.98 -3.93
N ARG A 82 2.36 -4.76 -4.47
CA ARG A 82 1.98 -3.59 -3.65
C ARG A 82 0.69 -3.84 -2.86
N MET A 83 -0.35 -4.38 -3.52
CA MET A 83 -1.62 -4.71 -2.85
C MET A 83 -1.44 -5.80 -1.79
N GLN A 84 -0.58 -6.80 -2.05
CA GLN A 84 -0.25 -7.83 -1.07
C GLN A 84 0.46 -7.25 0.15
N ILE A 85 1.41 -6.33 -0.03
CA ILE A 85 2.09 -5.64 1.08
C ILE A 85 1.07 -4.88 1.94
N ALA A 86 0.17 -4.13 1.29
CA ALA A 86 -0.87 -3.37 1.97
C ALA A 86 -1.77 -4.26 2.85
N GLU A 87 -2.18 -5.41 2.34
CA GLU A 87 -2.99 -6.38 3.08
C GLU A 87 -2.24 -7.00 4.26
N HIS A 88 -0.98 -7.41 4.07
CA HIS A 88 -0.19 -7.99 5.17
C HIS A 88 0.05 -6.99 6.30
N VAL A 89 0.26 -5.71 5.97
CA VAL A 89 0.40 -4.67 6.99
C VAL A 89 -0.95 -4.41 7.69
N ARG A 90 -2.06 -4.42 6.96
CA ARG A 90 -3.39 -4.31 7.57
C ARG A 90 -3.63 -5.42 8.59
N GLN A 91 -3.35 -6.68 8.22
CA GLN A 91 -3.47 -7.83 9.13
C GLN A 91 -2.53 -7.71 10.33
N HIS A 92 -1.26 -7.37 10.10
CA HIS A 92 -0.30 -7.13 11.17
C HIS A 92 -0.79 -6.07 12.16
N ASN A 93 -1.38 -4.97 11.67
CA ASN A 93 -1.89 -3.88 12.50
C ASN A 93 -3.12 -4.28 13.32
N LEU A 94 -3.95 -5.18 12.79
CA LEU A 94 -5.08 -5.75 13.55
C LEU A 94 -4.59 -6.66 14.68
N ASP A 95 -3.59 -7.49 14.40
CA ASP A 95 -3.02 -8.43 15.38
C ASP A 95 -2.13 -7.73 16.42
N HIS A 96 -1.46 -6.64 16.04
CA HIS A 96 -0.47 -5.92 16.85
C HIS A 96 -0.82 -4.43 16.99
N PRO A 97 -1.91 -4.07 17.70
CA PRO A 97 -2.38 -2.69 17.79
C PRO A 97 -1.41 -1.73 18.50
N GLU A 98 -0.48 -2.25 19.30
CA GLU A 98 0.57 -1.45 19.96
C GLU A 98 1.83 -1.25 19.11
N GLN A 99 1.97 -1.99 18.01
CA GLN A 99 3.12 -1.95 17.11
C GLN A 99 2.67 -1.69 15.67
N ALA A 100 1.59 -0.93 15.51
CA ALA A 100 1.01 -0.65 14.21
C ALA A 100 2.00 0.11 13.30
N VAL A 101 2.04 -0.29 12.04
CA VAL A 101 2.88 0.31 11.00
C VAL A 101 2.01 1.12 10.05
N TRP A 102 2.48 2.31 9.69
CA TRP A 102 1.80 3.18 8.73
C TRP A 102 2.43 3.07 7.35
N ILE A 103 1.62 2.77 6.33
CA ILE A 103 2.04 2.76 4.93
C ILE A 103 1.80 4.12 4.30
N ILE A 104 2.80 4.64 3.59
CA ILE A 104 2.67 5.83 2.77
C ILE A 104 2.80 5.40 1.30
N ASN A 105 1.67 5.36 0.59
CA ASN A 105 1.65 4.96 -0.82
C ASN A 105 2.03 6.14 -1.73
N TYR A 106 2.97 5.93 -2.65
CA TYR A 106 3.27 6.84 -3.76
C TYR A 106 2.83 6.22 -5.08
N ASP A 107 1.52 6.19 -5.32
CA ASP A 107 0.96 5.53 -6.50
C ASP A 107 1.12 6.36 -7.79
N ASP A 108 1.17 7.68 -7.67
CA ASP A 108 1.46 8.61 -8.75
C ASP A 108 2.63 9.51 -8.34
N LEU A 109 3.85 9.00 -8.53
CA LEU A 109 5.06 9.76 -8.25
C LEU A 109 5.15 11.00 -9.14
N ASN A 110 4.69 10.92 -10.40
CA ASN A 110 4.77 12.03 -11.34
C ASN A 110 3.96 13.22 -10.86
N ALA A 111 2.71 13.01 -10.44
CA ALA A 111 1.89 14.10 -9.88
C ALA A 111 2.55 14.79 -8.67
N VAL A 112 3.30 14.04 -7.85
CA VAL A 112 4.04 14.63 -6.73
C VAL A 112 5.25 15.42 -7.22
N LEU A 113 5.99 14.91 -8.21
CA LEU A 113 7.12 15.62 -8.80
C LEU A 113 6.65 16.91 -9.52
N ASP A 114 5.51 16.86 -10.19
CA ASP A 114 4.90 18.02 -10.86
C ASP A 114 4.54 19.10 -9.83
N CYS A 115 3.89 18.73 -8.73
CA CYS A 115 3.60 19.66 -7.62
C CYS A 115 4.87 20.27 -7.01
N LEU A 116 5.99 19.55 -6.97
CA LEU A 116 7.26 20.07 -6.48
C LEU A 116 7.91 21.03 -7.48
N HIS A 117 7.85 20.70 -8.78
CA HIS A 117 8.34 21.55 -9.85
C HIS A 117 7.55 22.87 -9.96
N GLU A 118 6.22 22.82 -9.88
CA GLU A 118 5.38 24.02 -9.87
C GLU A 118 5.73 24.97 -8.71
N ARG A 119 6.16 24.41 -7.57
CA ARG A 119 6.53 25.17 -6.37
C ARG A 119 7.97 25.69 -6.38
N SER A 120 8.89 25.05 -7.10
CA SER A 120 10.26 25.55 -7.24
C SER A 120 10.31 26.85 -8.06
N GLY A 121 9.34 27.02 -8.98
CA GLY A 121 9.25 28.20 -9.86
C GLY A 121 10.35 28.25 -10.93
N GLU A 122 11.10 27.15 -11.11
CA GLU A 122 12.10 27.07 -12.17
C GLU A 122 11.46 26.63 -13.49
N ASN A 123 12.03 27.07 -14.61
CA ASN A 123 11.49 26.74 -15.94
C ASN A 123 11.85 25.33 -16.42
N ASP A 124 12.84 24.68 -15.81
CA ASP A 124 13.31 23.35 -16.18
C ASP A 124 13.06 22.37 -15.02
N SER A 125 12.39 21.27 -15.33
CA SER A 125 12.11 20.21 -14.36
C SER A 125 13.39 19.54 -13.89
N ALA A 126 14.42 19.44 -14.72
CA ALA A 126 15.68 18.79 -14.32
C ALA A 126 16.42 19.59 -13.22
N GLU A 127 16.43 20.92 -13.32
CA GLU A 127 17.03 21.79 -12.31
C GLU A 127 16.19 21.78 -11.02
N SER A 128 14.86 21.75 -11.15
CA SER A 128 13.95 21.70 -10.00
C SER A 128 14.15 20.41 -9.21
N LEU A 129 14.32 19.29 -9.90
CA LEU A 129 14.55 18.01 -9.26
C LEU A 129 15.93 17.91 -8.61
N LYS A 130 16.93 18.66 -9.10
CA LYS A 130 18.26 18.75 -8.46
C LYS A 130 18.23 19.57 -7.17
N SER A 131 17.34 20.56 -7.08
CA SER A 131 17.23 21.40 -5.88
C SER A 131 16.44 20.72 -4.75
N ILE A 132 15.65 19.68 -5.05
CA ILE A 132 14.98 18.86 -4.03
C ILE A 132 16.01 18.09 -3.21
N ARG A 133 15.97 18.29 -1.89
CA ARG A 133 16.80 17.54 -0.95
C ARG A 133 16.00 16.42 -0.29
N LEU A 134 16.72 15.49 0.33
CA LEU A 134 16.13 14.40 1.09
C LEU A 134 15.19 14.90 2.20
N VAL A 135 15.55 15.99 2.88
CA VAL A 135 14.69 16.58 3.93
C VAL A 135 13.35 17.05 3.36
N ASP A 136 13.34 17.65 2.17
CA ASP A 136 12.12 18.14 1.54
C ASP A 136 11.21 16.97 1.16
N HIS A 137 11.80 15.84 0.75
CA HIS A 137 11.06 14.59 0.50
C HIS A 137 10.51 13.95 1.78
N ILE A 138 11.29 13.91 2.86
CA ILE A 138 10.84 13.40 4.17
C ILE A 138 9.69 14.25 4.71
N ASP A 139 9.78 15.58 4.59
CA ASP A 139 8.72 16.49 5.02
C ASP A 139 7.43 16.26 4.22
N ALA A 140 7.53 16.01 2.91
CA ALA A 140 6.38 15.65 2.08
C ALA A 140 5.73 14.33 2.53
N LEU A 141 6.55 13.30 2.81
CA LEU A 141 6.08 12.01 3.34
C LEU A 141 5.35 12.17 4.68
N LEU A 142 5.97 12.88 5.63
CA LEU A 142 5.41 13.12 6.96
C LEU A 142 4.14 13.96 6.91
N SER A 143 4.11 15.00 6.07
CA SER A 143 2.93 15.83 5.86
C SER A 143 1.75 15.00 5.34
N ARG A 144 1.99 14.12 4.36
CA ARG A 144 0.96 13.23 3.82
C ARG A 144 0.46 12.22 4.85
N ALA A 145 1.38 11.59 5.58
CA ALA A 145 1.03 10.63 6.62
C ALA A 145 0.21 11.29 7.74
N THR A 146 0.68 12.43 8.25
CA THR A 146 0.02 13.18 9.32
C THR A 146 -1.36 13.67 8.89
N THR A 147 -1.48 14.21 7.67
CA THR A 147 -2.78 14.63 7.12
C THR A 147 -3.75 13.46 7.07
N SER A 148 -3.32 12.30 6.57
CA SER A 148 -4.18 11.11 6.51
C SER A 148 -4.61 10.61 7.89
N ILE A 149 -3.69 10.58 8.86
CA ILE A 149 -3.99 10.19 10.25
C ILE A 149 -4.99 11.16 10.87
N VAL A 150 -4.75 12.47 10.76
CA VAL A 150 -5.61 13.51 11.32
C VAL A 150 -7.01 13.44 10.69
N SER A 151 -7.11 13.29 9.37
CA SER A 151 -8.40 13.09 8.70
C SER A 151 -9.13 11.86 9.24
N GLN A 152 -8.46 10.71 9.38
CA GLN A 152 -9.11 9.52 9.94
C GLN A 152 -9.51 9.67 11.41
N VAL A 153 -8.80 10.48 12.20
CA VAL A 153 -9.16 10.78 13.59
C VAL A 153 -10.39 11.70 13.66
N LEU A 154 -10.49 12.68 12.78
CA LEU A 154 -11.54 13.70 12.78
C LEU A 154 -12.82 13.22 12.08
N ASP A 155 -12.69 12.65 10.89
CA ASP A 155 -13.79 12.25 10.02
C ASP A 155 -14.23 10.79 10.26
N GLY A 156 -13.40 10.02 10.98
CA GLY A 156 -13.62 8.61 11.29
C GLY A 156 -12.70 7.68 10.49
N PRO A 157 -12.48 6.45 10.99
CA PRO A 157 -11.58 5.51 10.34
C PRO A 157 -12.13 5.06 8.98
N VAL A 158 -11.26 4.99 7.98
CA VAL A 158 -11.59 4.46 6.66
C VAL A 158 -11.35 2.94 6.69
N PRO A 159 -12.39 2.09 6.64
CA PRO A 159 -12.24 0.65 6.84
C PRO A 159 -11.38 -0.03 5.76
N GLU A 160 -11.44 0.49 4.54
CA GLU A 160 -10.67 0.01 3.38
C GLU A 160 -9.22 0.52 3.36
N SER A 161 -8.85 1.39 4.30
CA SER A 161 -7.47 1.85 4.42
C SER A 161 -6.56 0.70 4.85
N PRO A 162 -5.35 0.57 4.27
CA PRO A 162 -4.37 -0.39 4.76
C PRO A 162 -3.93 -0.08 6.21
N CYS A 163 -4.14 1.16 6.67
CA CYS A 163 -3.82 1.60 8.02
C CYS A 163 -5.03 2.33 8.62
N PRO A 164 -6.05 1.60 9.11
CA PRO A 164 -7.18 2.21 9.80
C PRO A 164 -6.75 2.69 11.18
N VAL A 165 -7.11 3.92 11.54
CA VAL A 165 -6.90 4.43 12.89
C VAL A 165 -7.85 3.71 13.88
N PRO A 166 -7.43 3.37 15.10
CA PRO A 166 -8.32 2.77 16.11
C PRO A 166 -9.53 3.66 16.41
N THR A 167 -10.71 3.06 16.60
CA THR A 167 -11.96 3.80 16.88
C THR A 167 -11.91 4.60 18.19
N ASP A 168 -11.05 4.22 19.13
CA ASP A 168 -10.82 4.91 20.39
C ASP A 168 -9.69 5.95 20.33
N ALA A 169 -9.12 6.24 19.14
CA ALA A 169 -7.99 7.15 18.98
C ALA A 169 -8.26 8.55 19.55
N THR A 170 -9.46 9.11 19.33
CA THR A 170 -9.87 10.40 19.92
C THR A 170 -9.87 10.38 21.45
N ARG A 171 -10.27 9.26 22.05
CA ARG A 171 -10.23 9.06 23.51
C ARG A 171 -8.80 8.95 24.02
N ARG A 172 -7.94 8.22 23.30
CA ARG A 172 -6.50 8.10 23.62
C ARG A 172 -5.79 9.45 23.56
N LEU A 173 -6.05 10.25 22.51
CA LEU A 173 -5.51 11.60 22.37
C LEU A 173 -5.98 12.52 23.50
N ARG A 174 -7.25 12.47 23.90
CA ARG A 174 -7.75 13.23 25.06
C ARG A 174 -7.09 12.83 26.37
N ARG A 175 -6.76 11.54 26.54
CA ARG A 175 -6.05 11.01 27.72
C ARG A 175 -4.56 11.35 27.71
N ALA A 176 -3.96 11.48 26.52
CA ALA A 176 -2.55 11.83 26.33
C ALA A 176 -2.31 13.35 26.27
N GLY A 177 -3.37 14.16 26.19
CA GLY A 177 -3.29 15.61 26.35
C GLY A 177 -2.68 15.99 27.70
N PRO A 178 -1.98 17.13 27.80
CA PRO A 178 -1.32 17.49 29.04
C PRO A 178 -2.39 17.71 30.12
N GLU A 179 -2.05 17.38 31.37
CA GLU A 179 -2.66 18.08 32.50
C GLU A 179 -2.30 19.58 32.36
N VAL A 180 -3.08 20.30 31.56
CA VAL A 180 -3.01 21.77 31.50
C VAL A 180 -3.96 22.26 32.58
N GLY A 181 -3.44 22.32 33.80
CA GLY A 181 -3.90 23.22 34.86
C GLY A 181 -3.20 24.57 34.75
#